data_AF-W1XDC1-F1
#
_entry.id   AF-W1XDC1-F1
#
_cell.length_a   1.000
_cell.length_b   1.000
_cell.length_c   1.000
_cell.angle_alpha   90.00
_cell.angle_beta   90.00
_cell.angle_gamma   90.00
#
_symmetry.space_group_name_H-M   'P 1'
#
loop_
_entity.id
_entity.type
_entity.pdbx_description
1 polymer ?
#
loop_
_entity_poly.entity_id
_entity_poly.type
_entity_poly.pdbx_seq_one_letter_code
_entity_poly.pdbx_strand_id
1 'polypeptide(L)'
;KEQAHDYRYVVEPDLPPIIIYDDQIEDIRKSLPEMPDEKRERFLNEYKLTEKEVEILISDIVLSKFFESVVKEGITPKMGANWIL
;
A
#
# COMPACT_ATOMS: atom_id res chain seq x y z
N LYS A 1 35.87 -12.62 -9.83
CA LYS A 1 34.62 -12.65 -10.62
C LYS A 1 34.09 -14.06 -10.49
N GLU A 2 33.38 -14.30 -9.39
CA GLU A 2 32.71 -15.58 -9.13
C GLU A 2 31.72 -15.81 -10.27
N GLN A 3 31.87 -16.96 -10.93
CA GLN A 3 31.16 -17.30 -12.15
C GLN A 3 29.70 -17.49 -11.77
N ALA A 4 28.81 -16.65 -12.32
CA ALA A 4 27.37 -16.84 -12.16
C ALA A 4 27.02 -18.28 -12.54
N HIS A 5 26.35 -19.00 -11.64
CA HIS A 5 25.95 -20.38 -11.90
C HIS A 5 24.93 -20.40 -13.04
N ASP A 6 25.19 -21.26 -14.04
CA ASP A 6 24.24 -21.50 -15.12
C ASP A 6 23.12 -22.42 -14.59
N TYR A 7 21.99 -21.80 -14.24
CA TYR A 7 20.81 -22.47 -13.70
C TYR A 7 20.04 -23.28 -14.75
N ARG A 8 20.46 -23.27 -16.03
CA ARG A 8 19.87 -24.08 -17.13
C ARG A 8 18.34 -24.14 -17.06
N TYR A 9 17.71 -22.97 -17.04
CA TYR A 9 16.26 -22.86 -16.97
C TYR A 9 15.60 -23.68 -18.08
N VAL A 10 14.65 -24.52 -17.68
CA VAL A 10 13.76 -25.27 -18.57
C VAL A 10 12.32 -24.95 -18.20
N VAL A 11 11.41 -25.04 -19.17
CA VAL A 11 9.98 -24.94 -18.88
C VAL A 11 9.59 -26.20 -18.13
N GLU A 12 9.00 -26.03 -16.95
CA GLU A 12 8.62 -27.17 -16.12
C GLU A 12 7.55 -28.01 -16.84
N PRO A 13 7.83 -29.28 -17.19
CA PRO A 13 6.96 -30.06 -18.07
C PRO A 13 5.67 -30.50 -17.39
N ASP A 14 5.68 -30.59 -16.06
CA ASP A 14 4.53 -31.00 -15.26
C ASP A 14 3.57 -29.84 -14.94
N LEU A 15 3.98 -28.60 -15.17
CA LEU A 15 3.17 -27.42 -14.89
C LEU A 15 2.60 -26.83 -16.19
N PRO A 16 1.26 -26.81 -16.37
CA PRO A 16 0.66 -26.11 -17.48
C PRO A 16 0.91 -24.60 -17.36
N PRO A 17 0.94 -23.86 -18.48
CA PRO A 17 1.07 -22.42 -18.46
C PRO A 17 -0.03 -21.77 -17.61
N ILE A 18 0.35 -20.83 -16.74
CA ILE A 18 -0.62 -20.04 -15.99
C ILE A 18 -1.21 -19.00 -16.94
N ILE A 19 -2.49 -19.16 -17.25
CA ILE A 19 -3.26 -18.18 -18.02
C ILE A 19 -3.97 -17.27 -17.03
N ILE A 20 -3.66 -15.97 -17.09
CA ILE A 20 -4.34 -14.94 -16.30
C ILE A 20 -5.27 -14.20 -17.27
N TYR A 21 -6.57 -14.27 -17.01
CA TYR A 21 -7.58 -13.63 -17.84
C TYR A 21 -7.77 -12.16 -17.44
N ASP A 22 -8.20 -11.32 -18.39
CA ASP A 22 -8.38 -9.87 -18.17
C ASP A 22 -9.42 -9.54 -17.09
N ASP A 23 -10.46 -10.37 -16.96
CA ASP A 23 -11.47 -10.25 -15.92
C ASP A 23 -10.89 -10.48 -14.53
N GLN A 24 -9.99 -11.47 -14.36
CA GLN A 24 -9.27 -11.70 -13.12
C GLN A 24 -8.37 -10.52 -12.76
N ILE A 25 -7.71 -9.90 -13.75
CA ILE A 25 -6.88 -8.70 -13.53
C ILE A 25 -7.77 -7.55 -13.06
N GLU A 26 -8.93 -7.37 -13.68
CA GLU A 26 -9.85 -6.28 -13.37
C GLU A 26 -10.50 -6.46 -11.99
N ASP A 27 -10.85 -7.67 -11.61
CA ASP A 27 -11.39 -7.99 -10.28
C ASP A 27 -10.33 -7.75 -9.19
N ILE A 28 -9.09 -8.19 -9.43
CA ILE A 28 -7.98 -7.89 -8.51
C ILE A 28 -7.79 -6.38 -8.40
N ARG A 29 -7.75 -5.65 -9.53
CA ARG A 29 -7.58 -4.20 -9.56
C ARG A 29 -8.66 -3.47 -8.74
N LYS A 30 -9.93 -3.90 -8.82
CA LYS A 30 -11.03 -3.35 -8.02
C LYS A 30 -10.95 -3.71 -6.54
N SER A 31 -10.35 -4.85 -6.21
CA SER A 31 -10.16 -5.30 -4.83
C SER A 31 -8.98 -4.63 -4.12
N LEU A 32 -8.08 -3.99 -4.88
CA LEU A 32 -6.92 -3.34 -4.30
C LEU A 32 -7.36 -2.19 -3.38
N PRO A 33 -6.86 -2.15 -2.14
CA PRO A 33 -7.06 -1.00 -1.28
C PRO A 33 -6.32 0.22 -1.84
N GLU A 34 -6.63 1.39 -1.30
CA GLU A 34 -5.89 2.63 -1.56
C GLU A 34 -4.38 2.39 -1.39
N MET A 35 -3.60 2.75 -2.41
CA MET A 35 -2.16 2.59 -2.39
C MET A 35 -1.52 3.60 -1.42
N PRO A 36 -0.31 3.31 -0.89
CA PRO A 36 0.37 4.22 0.03
C PRO A 36 0.60 5.63 -0.56
N ASP A 37 0.89 5.72 -1.87
CA ASP A 37 1.10 6.99 -2.56
C ASP A 37 -0.18 7.82 -2.66
N GLU A 38 -1.29 7.19 -3.03
CA GLU A 38 -2.62 7.83 -3.08
C GLU A 38 -3.01 8.34 -1.68
N LYS A 39 -2.77 7.51 -0.67
CA LYS A 39 -3.02 7.86 0.73
C LYS A 39 -2.15 9.04 1.20
N ARG A 40 -0.87 9.08 0.78
CA ARG A 40 0.04 10.21 1.07
C ARG A 40 -0.53 11.50 0.51
N GLU A 41 -0.93 11.51 -0.76
CA GLU A 41 -1.52 12.68 -1.41
C GLU A 41 -2.82 13.11 -0.70
N ARG A 42 -3.68 12.17 -0.33
CA ARG A 42 -4.91 12.47 0.42
C ARG A 42 -4.61 13.10 1.77
N PHE A 43 -3.68 12.57 2.55
CA PHE A 43 -3.36 13.11 3.87
C PHE A 43 -2.74 14.52 3.80
N LEU A 44 -1.96 14.79 2.75
CA LEU A 44 -1.43 16.14 2.51
C LEU A 44 -2.52 17.11 2.06
N ASN A 45 -3.37 16.70 1.12
CA ASN A 45 -4.33 17.60 0.47
C ASN A 45 -5.61 17.81 1.28
N GLU A 46 -6.20 16.73 1.80
CA GLU A 46 -7.47 16.75 2.54
C GLU A 46 -7.26 17.01 4.04
N TYR A 47 -6.28 16.32 4.65
CA TYR A 47 -6.05 16.43 6.09
C TYR A 47 -5.09 17.55 6.49
N LYS A 48 -4.46 18.21 5.51
CA LYS A 48 -3.51 19.32 5.71
C LYS A 48 -2.41 18.99 6.72
N LEU A 49 -1.98 17.73 6.73
CA LEU A 49 -0.86 17.27 7.55
C LEU A 49 0.45 17.68 6.88
N THR A 50 1.51 17.81 7.68
CA THR A 50 2.85 18.05 7.16
C THR A 50 3.43 16.76 6.57
N GLU A 51 4.35 16.90 5.63
CA GLU A 51 5.00 15.74 4.98
C GLU A 51 5.62 14.77 5.99
N LYS A 52 6.26 15.28 7.04
CA LYS A 52 6.79 14.45 8.14
C LYS A 52 5.70 13.64 8.86
N GLU A 53 4.58 14.27 9.21
CA GLU A 53 3.48 13.58 9.89
C GLU A 53 2.88 12.50 9.00
N VAL A 54 2.70 12.80 7.72
CA VAL A 54 2.19 11.84 6.75
C VAL A 54 3.14 10.65 6.60
N GLU A 55 4.44 10.89 6.45
CA GLU A 55 5.44 9.81 6.32
C GLU A 55 5.44 8.87 7.53
N ILE A 56 5.30 9.40 8.75
CA ILE A 56 5.21 8.56 9.94
C ILE A 56 3.89 7.78 9.95
N LEU A 57 2.76 8.44 9.67
CA LEU A 57 1.44 7.80 9.71
C LEU A 57 1.24 6.73 8.63
N ILE A 58 1.87 6.86 7.45
CA ILE A 58 1.79 5.87 6.38
C ILE A 58 2.87 4.78 6.46
N SER A 59 3.86 4.93 7.35
CA SER A 59 4.96 3.96 7.51
C SER A 59 4.48 2.60 8.01
N ASP A 60 3.35 2.56 8.72
CA ASP A 60 2.72 1.35 9.23
C ASP A 60 1.22 1.34 8.89
N ILE A 61 0.76 0.24 8.30
CA ILE A 61 -0.64 0.09 7.90
C ILE A 61 -1.62 0.10 9.08
N VAL A 62 -1.22 -0.43 10.24
CA VAL A 62 -2.02 -0.45 11.47
C VAL A 62 -2.12 0.97 12.03
N LEU A 63 -1.01 1.70 12.08
CA LEU A 63 -0.98 3.09 12.52
C LEU A 63 -1.85 3.98 11.62
N SER A 64 -1.71 3.81 10.31
CA SER A 64 -2.51 4.52 9.32
C SER A 64 -4.01 4.27 9.51
N LYS A 65 -4.41 2.99 9.64
CA LYS A 65 -5.81 2.61 9.88
C LYS A 65 -6.34 3.13 11.21
N PHE A 66 -5.50 3.13 12.25
CA PHE A 66 -5.87 3.68 13.56
C PHE A 66 -6.14 5.18 13.46
N PHE A 67 -5.24 5.95 12.85
CA PHE A 67 -5.44 7.38 12.61
C PHE A 67 -6.73 7.65 11.82
N GLU A 68 -6.99 6.91 10.75
CA GLU A 68 -8.24 7.07 9.99
C GLU A 68 -9.49 6.72 10.81
N SER A 69 -9.39 5.73 11.71
CA SER A 69 -10.50 5.40 12.62
C SER A 69 -10.78 6.55 13.59
N VAL A 70 -9.74 7.19 14.13
CA VAL A 70 -9.86 8.36 15.01
C VAL A 70 -10.50 9.54 14.28
N VAL A 71 -10.10 9.79 13.03
CA VAL A 71 -10.69 10.86 12.21
C VAL A 71 -12.18 10.57 11.90
N LYS A 72 -12.54 9.29 11.67
CA LYS A 72 -13.95 8.89 11.45
C LYS A 72 -14.86 9.14 12.65
N GLU A 73 -14.33 9.10 13.88
CA GLU A 73 -15.08 9.45 15.10
C GLU A 73 -15.31 10.97 15.26
N GLY A 74 -14.90 11.78 14.29
CA GLY A 74 -15.15 13.23 14.26
C GLY A 74 -14.02 14.08 14.87
N ILE A 75 -12.89 13.47 15.20
CA ILE A 75 -11.68 14.20 15.64
C ILE A 75 -11.02 14.85 14.43
N THR A 76 -10.59 16.10 14.58
CA THR A 76 -9.91 16.80 13.48
C THR A 76 -8.60 16.09 13.12
N PRO A 77 -8.25 15.95 11.83
CA PRO A 77 -7.05 15.22 11.42
C PRO A 77 -5.77 15.74 12.08
N LYS A 78 -5.65 17.05 12.27
CA LYS A 78 -4.50 17.66 12.94
C LYS A 78 -4.41 17.26 14.42
N MET A 79 -5.55 17.22 15.12
CA MET A 79 -5.57 16.80 16.52
C MET A 79 -5.31 15.30 16.64
N GLY A 80 -5.90 14.48 15.77
CA GLY A 80 -5.62 13.05 15.70
C GLY A 80 -4.14 12.77 15.48
N ALA A 81 -3.49 13.47 14.54
CA ALA A 81 -2.06 13.33 14.30
C ALA A 81 -1.22 13.70 15.53
N ASN A 82 -1.52 14.82 16.19
CA ASN A 82 -0.81 15.27 17.39
C ASN A 82 -0.91 14.31 18.60
N TRP A 83 -1.98 13.51 18.69
CA TRP A 83 -2.14 12.53 19.78
C TRP A 83 -1.50 11.19 19.48
N ILE A 84 -1.32 10.87 18.20
CA ILE A 84 -0.82 9.58 17.73
C ILE A 84 0.70 9.60 17.52
N LEU A 85 1.25 10.75 17.11
CA LEU A 85 2.67 11.00 16.88
C LEU A 85 3.34 11.59 18.13
#